data_AF-A0A4Y2A9U8-F1
#
_entry.id   AF-A0A4Y2A9U8-F1
#
_cell.length_a   1.000
_cell.length_b   1.000
_cell.length_c   1.000
_cell.angle_alpha   90.00
_cell.angle_beta   90.00
_cell.angle_gamma   90.00
#
_symmetry.space_group_name_H-M   'P 1'
#
loop_
_entity.id
_entity.type
_entity.pdbx_description
1 polymer ?
#
loop_
_entity_poly.entity_id
_entity_poly.type
_entity_poly.pdbx_seq_one_letter_code
_entity_poly.pdbx_strand_id
1 'polypeptide(L)'
;ANIIIATPGRLADLFNQNRKLKLAACVKALEILVLDEADKLLDMGFEKTINTILGYLPKQRQTGLFSATQTKEMEDLIRAGMRNPVCIAVKQKGSCVQKTPTTLSNFYM
;
A
#
# COMPACT_ATOMS: atom_id res chain seq x y z
N ALA A 1 2.90 18.02 11.38
CA ALA A 1 3.23 17.09 10.28
C ALA A 1 1.95 16.37 9.86
N ASN A 2 1.66 16.29 8.56
CA ASN A 2 0.39 15.76 8.02
C ASN A 2 0.55 14.42 7.28
N ILE A 3 1.78 13.90 7.22
CA ILE A 3 2.13 12.67 6.49
C ILE A 3 2.77 11.70 7.49
N ILE A 4 2.41 10.42 7.40
CA ILE A 4 2.96 9.34 8.21
C ILE A 4 3.46 8.26 7.26
N ILE A 5 4.70 7.82 7.45
CA ILE A 5 5.29 6.67 6.75
C ILE A 5 5.57 5.62 7.82
N ALA A 6 5.07 4.40 7.64
CA ALA A 6 5.23 3.33 8.60
C ALA A 6 5.16 1.96 7.92
N THR A 7 5.85 0.98 8.51
CA THR A 7 5.68 -0.43 8.14
C THR A 7 4.39 -0.98 8.76
N PRO A 8 3.68 -1.90 8.09
CA PRO A 8 2.38 -2.40 8.57
C PRO A 8 2.45 -2.99 9.99
N GLY A 9 3.48 -3.78 10.31
CA GLY A 9 3.65 -4.37 11.63
C GLY A 9 3.73 -3.31 12.73
N ARG A 10 4.60 -2.31 12.57
CA ARG A 10 4.75 -1.25 13.58
C ARG A 10 3.51 -0.37 13.68
N LEU A 11 2.85 -0.09 12.55
CA LEU A 11 1.63 0.71 12.54
C LEU A 11 0.46 -0.01 13.24
N ALA A 12 0.29 -1.31 13.02
CA ALA A 12 -0.72 -2.11 13.69
C ALA A 12 -0.47 -2.21 15.20
N ASP A 13 0.78 -2.40 15.62
CA ASP A 13 1.16 -2.37 17.04
C ASP A 13 0.82 -1.02 17.67
N LEU A 14 1.08 0.09 16.96
CA LEU A 14 0.73 1.42 17.44
C LEU A 14 -0.78 1.61 17.59
N PHE A 15 -1.60 1.07 16.69
CA PHE A 15 -3.06 1.09 16.84
C PHE A 15 -3.55 0.25 18.03
N ASN A 16 -2.91 -0.90 18.30
CA ASN A 16 -3.31 -1.81 19.37
C ASN A 16 -2.82 -1.36 20.76
N GLN A 17 -1.57 -0.91 20.87
CA GLN A 17 -0.92 -0.62 22.17
C GLN A 17 -1.24 0.78 22.71
N ASN A 18 -1.45 1.76 21.83
CA ASN A 18 -1.52 3.16 22.25
C ASN A 18 -2.94 3.71 22.27
N ARG A 19 -3.74 3.33 23.28
CA ARG A 19 -4.92 4.13 23.69
C ARG A 19 -4.57 5.58 24.09
N LYS A 20 -3.29 5.87 24.39
CA LYS A 20 -2.80 7.19 24.82
C LYS A 20 -2.44 8.13 23.67
N LEU A 21 -1.88 7.61 22.58
CA LEU A 21 -1.74 8.38 21.35
C LEU A 21 -3.10 8.35 20.67
N LYS A 22 -3.75 9.50 20.51
CA LYS A 22 -5.03 9.63 19.78
C LYS A 22 -4.91 9.24 18.30
N LEU A 23 -3.92 8.44 17.88
CA LEU A 23 -3.64 8.07 16.51
C LEU A 23 -4.86 7.43 15.86
N ALA A 24 -5.59 6.56 16.56
CA ALA A 24 -6.86 6.00 16.11
C ALA A 24 -7.95 7.07 15.87
N ALA A 25 -7.93 8.18 16.61
CA ALA A 25 -8.81 9.32 16.35
C ALA A 25 -8.25 10.23 15.24
N CYS A 26 -6.93 10.35 15.11
CA CYS A 26 -6.27 11.11 14.05
C CYS A 26 -6.46 10.46 12.68
N VAL A 27 -6.44 9.13 12.57
CA VAL A 27 -6.69 8.43 11.30
C VAL A 27 -8.15 8.51 10.85
N LYS A 28 -9.10 8.94 11.70
CA LYS A 28 -10.48 9.19 11.24
C LYS A 28 -10.58 10.31 10.20
N ALA A 29 -9.62 11.24 10.22
CA ALA A 29 -9.52 12.31 9.23
C ALA A 29 -8.55 11.96 8.08
N LEU A 30 -8.15 10.69 7.93
CA LEU A 30 -7.25 10.28 6.86
C LEU A 30 -7.98 10.36 5.51
N GLU A 31 -7.48 11.21 4.62
CA GLU A 31 -8.02 11.37 3.26
C GLU A 31 -7.32 10.47 2.25
N ILE A 32 -6.02 10.23 2.43
CA ILE A 32 -5.17 9.52 1.45
C ILE A 32 -4.43 8.37 2.13
N LEU A 33 -4.52 7.18 1.53
CA LEU A 33 -3.74 6.00 1.88
C LEU A 33 -2.91 5.57 0.68
N VAL A 34 -1.61 5.34 0.88
CA VAL A 34 -0.73 4.78 -0.15
C VAL A 34 -0.16 3.45 0.35
N LEU A 35 -0.34 2.40 -0.45
CA LEU A 35 0.28 1.10 -0.27
C LEU A 35 1.36 0.93 -1.34
N ASP A 36 2.61 0.91 -0.93
CA ASP A 36 3.76 0.72 -1.81
C ASP A 36 4.28 -0.72 -1.70
N GLU A 37 4.89 -1.21 -2.78
CA GLU A 37 5.37 -2.59 -2.93
C GLU A 37 4.37 -3.65 -2.43
N ALA A 38 3.11 -3.53 -2.87
CA ALA A 38 2.02 -4.33 -2.34
C ALA A 38 2.23 -5.85 -2.54
N ASP A 39 2.90 -6.25 -3.61
CA ASP A 39 3.31 -7.64 -3.84
C ASP A 39 4.23 -8.16 -2.72
N LYS A 40 5.29 -7.42 -2.37
CA LYS A 40 6.17 -7.81 -1.26
C LYS A 40 5.45 -7.85 0.08
N LEU A 41 4.51 -6.94 0.32
CA LEU A 41 3.73 -6.94 1.55
C LEU A 41 2.89 -8.22 1.71
N LEU A 42 2.34 -8.72 0.60
CA LEU A 42 1.58 -9.97 0.57
C LEU A 42 2.52 -11.18 0.71
N ASP A 43 3.65 -11.20 0.01
CA ASP A 43 4.68 -12.25 0.12
C ASP A 43 5.19 -12.42 1.56
N MET A 44 5.31 -11.32 2.31
CA MET A 44 5.71 -11.33 3.72
C MET A 44 4.59 -11.74 4.69
N GLY A 45 3.38 -12.02 4.18
CA GLY A 45 2.23 -12.43 5.00
C GLY A 45 1.56 -11.28 5.75
N PHE A 46 1.75 -10.02 5.34
CA PHE A 46 1.13 -8.87 6.01
C PHE A 46 -0.34 -8.64 5.68
N GLU A 47 -0.96 -9.50 4.88
CA GLU A 47 -2.37 -9.39 4.47
C GLU A 47 -3.32 -9.15 5.67
N LYS A 48 -3.21 -9.97 6.72
CA LYS A 48 -4.05 -9.85 7.93
C LYS A 48 -3.80 -8.52 8.67
N THR A 49 -2.55 -8.10 8.73
CA THR A 49 -2.15 -6.85 9.37
C THR A 49 -2.68 -5.64 8.61
N ILE A 50 -2.61 -5.68 7.27
CA ILE A 50 -3.16 -4.63 6.41
C ILE A 50 -4.67 -4.58 6.56
N ASN A 51 -5.38 -5.71 6.50
CA ASN A 51 -6.83 -5.77 6.72
C ASN A 51 -7.23 -5.19 8.08
N THR A 52 -6.44 -5.45 9.13
CA THR A 52 -6.65 -4.85 10.45
C THR A 52 -6.47 -3.32 10.41
N ILE A 53 -5.42 -2.82 9.76
CA ILE A 53 -5.19 -1.39 9.58
C ILE A 53 -6.35 -0.75 8.81
N LEU A 54 -6.76 -1.31 7.67
CA LEU A 54 -7.87 -0.81 6.85
C LEU A 54 -9.18 -0.71 7.64
N GLY A 55 -9.39 -1.58 8.63
CA GLY A 55 -10.54 -1.56 9.54
C GLY A 55 -10.56 -0.36 10.50
N TYR A 56 -9.40 0.22 10.85
CA TYR A 56 -9.32 1.44 11.65
C TYR A 56 -9.48 2.73 10.82
N LEU A 57 -9.31 2.64 9.50
CA LEU A 57 -9.33 3.79 8.60
C LEU A 57 -10.74 4.11 8.09
N PRO A 58 -11.06 5.38 7.80
CA PRO A 58 -12.37 5.79 7.27
C PRO A 58 -12.64 5.15 5.92
N LYS A 59 -13.89 4.72 5.69
CA LYS A 59 -14.32 4.09 4.42
C LYS A 59 -14.23 5.04 3.23
N GLN A 60 -14.44 6.34 3.47
CA GLN A 60 -14.32 7.37 2.45
C GLN A 60 -12.89 7.93 2.51
N ARG A 61 -12.05 7.42 1.62
CA ARG A 61 -10.65 7.85 1.43
C ARG A 61 -10.21 7.54 0.01
N GLN A 62 -9.19 8.25 -0.47
CA GLN A 62 -8.49 7.90 -1.69
C GLN A 62 -7.38 6.90 -1.36
N THR A 63 -7.44 5.71 -1.94
CA THR A 63 -6.40 4.70 -1.79
C THR A 63 -5.60 4.62 -3.10
N GLY A 64 -4.27 4.74 -3.02
CA GLY A 64 -3.34 4.39 -4.08
C GLY A 64 -2.61 3.11 -3.73
N LEU A 65 -2.52 2.17 -4.67
CA LEU A 65 -1.82 0.91 -4.50
C LEU A 65 -0.81 0.76 -5.63
N PHE A 66 0.46 0.57 -5.27
CA PHE A 66 1.59 0.47 -6.18
C PHE A 66 2.26 -0.89 -5.99
N SER A 67 2.52 -1.56 -7.11
CA SER A 67 3.12 -2.89 -7.13
C SER A 67 3.86 -3.10 -8.45
N ALA A 68 4.95 -3.87 -8.40
CA ALA A 68 5.69 -4.27 -9.60
C ALA A 68 5.03 -5.47 -10.30
N THR A 69 4.38 -6.34 -9.54
CA THR A 69 3.72 -7.54 -10.05
C THR A 69 2.22 -7.52 -9.78
N GLN A 70 1.46 -8.23 -10.62
CA GLN A 70 0.02 -8.47 -10.43
C GLN A 70 -0.17 -9.92 -10.03
N THR A 71 -0.55 -10.16 -8.78
CA THR A 71 -0.89 -11.48 -8.24
C THR A 71 -2.39 -11.57 -7.96
N LYS A 72 -2.93 -12.79 -7.80
CA LYS A 72 -4.36 -12.97 -7.46
C LYS A 72 -4.71 -12.41 -6.08
N GLU A 73 -3.81 -12.58 -5.11
CA GLU A 73 -3.96 -12.07 -3.75
C GLU A 73 -4.04 -10.53 -3.71
N MET A 74 -3.35 -9.86 -4.65
CA MET A 74 -3.44 -8.42 -4.83
C MET A 74 -4.84 -7.98 -5.28
N GLU A 75 -5.54 -8.78 -6.11
CA GLU A 75 -6.91 -8.47 -6.51
C GLU A 75 -7.87 -8.49 -5.30
N ASP A 76 -7.67 -9.42 -4.37
CA ASP A 76 -8.46 -9.49 -3.14
C ASP A 76 -8.19 -8.29 -2.23
N LEU A 77 -6.93 -7.86 -2.13
CA LEU A 77 -6.56 -6.64 -1.41
C LEU A 77 -7.18 -5.37 -2.04
N ILE A 78 -7.19 -5.27 -3.36
CA ILE A 78 -7.84 -4.19 -4.10
C ILE A 78 -9.34 -4.14 -3.79
N ARG A 79 -10.00 -5.31 -3.78
CA ARG A 79 -11.44 -5.43 -3.48
C ARG A 79 -11.75 -5.05 -2.03
N ALA A 80 -10.89 -5.38 -1.09
CA ALA A 80 -11.07 -5.06 0.32
C ALA A 80 -10.77 -3.58 0.65
N GLY A 81 -9.77 -2.99 -0.01
CA GLY A 81 -9.21 -1.70 0.38
C GLY A 81 -9.58 -0.49 -0.48
N MET A 82 -10.16 -0.71 -1.67
CA MET A 82 -10.40 0.35 -2.67
C MET A 82 -11.86 0.39 -3.15
N ARG A 83 -12.33 1.59 -3.51
CA ARG A 83 -13.67 1.80 -4.07
C ARG A 83 -13.53 2.27 -5.52
N ASN A 84 -14.04 1.48 -6.47
CA ASN A 84 -13.96 1.74 -7.91
C ASN A 84 -12.53 2.10 -8.39
N PRO A 85 -11.55 1.19 -8.22
CA PRO A 85 -10.16 1.45 -8.56
C PRO A 85 -9.96 1.55 -10.07
N VAL A 86 -9.10 2.48 -10.50
CA VAL A 86 -8.62 2.55 -11.88
C VAL A 86 -7.28 1.84 -11.95
N CYS A 87 -7.21 0.74 -12.69
CA CYS A 87 -5.98 -0.02 -12.87
C CYS A 87 -5.17 0.58 -14.03
N ILE A 88 -3.96 1.07 -13.73
CA ILE A 88 -3.01 1.55 -14.73
C ILE A 88 -1.86 0.55 -14.79
N ALA A 89 -1.75 -0.17 -15.91
CA ALA A 89 -0.67 -1.12 -16.14
C ALA A 89 0.25 -0.60 -17.25
N VAL A 90 1.54 -0.43 -16.93
CA VAL A 90 2.55 -0.05 -17.91
C VAL A 90 3.01 -1.31 -18.64
N LYS A 91 2.44 -1.57 -19.82
CA LYS A 91 2.95 -2.62 -20.73
C LYS A 91 4.11 -2.04 -21.55
N GLN A 92 5.33 -2.54 -21.36
CA GLN A 92 6.37 -2.32 -22.36
C GLN A 92 6.00 -3.08 -23.65
N LYS A 93 5.90 -2.39 -24.79
CA LYS A 93 5.84 -3.02 -26.11
C LYS A 93 7.23 -3.59 -26.43
N GLY A 94 7.50 -4.80 -25.97
CA GLY A 94 8.73 -5.53 -26.27
C GLY A 94 8.79 -6.82 -25.47
N SER A 95 9.16 -7.92 -26.12
CA SER A 95 9.48 -9.19 -25.48
C SER A 95 10.62 -8.99 -24.48
N CYS A 96 10.32 -8.69 -23.22
CA CYS A 96 11.31 -8.22 -22.27
C CYS A 96 11.50 -9.22 -21.12
N VAL A 97 12.69 -9.83 -21.10
CA VAL A 97 13.27 -10.67 -20.05
C VAL A 97 13.78 -9.80 -18.87
N GLN A 98 13.66 -8.47 -18.94
CA GLN A 98 14.23 -7.52 -17.97
C GLN A 98 13.17 -6.68 -17.26
N LYS A 99 13.28 -6.61 -15.93
CA LYS A 99 12.41 -5.79 -15.05
C LYS A 99 12.78 -4.30 -15.03
N THR A 100 13.85 -3.89 -15.73
CA THR A 100 14.40 -2.53 -15.69
C THR A 100 14.15 -1.82 -17.02
N PRO A 101 13.64 -0.56 -17.03
CA PRO A 101 13.44 0.18 -18.26
C PRO A 101 14.77 0.52 -18.94
N THR A 102 14.80 0.40 -20.27
CA THR A 102 16.00 0.56 -21.11
C THR A 102 16.58 1.96 -21.10
N THR A 103 15.82 2.97 -20.68
CA THR A 103 16.23 4.38 -20.65
C THR A 103 16.82 4.80 -19.30
N LEU A 104 16.96 3.89 -18.33
CA LEU A 104 17.40 4.24 -16.99
C LEU A 104 18.93 4.38 -16.93
N SER A 105 19.41 5.63 -16.85
CA SER A 105 20.81 5.95 -16.58
C SER A 105 21.02 6.17 -15.07
N ASN A 106 21.66 5.22 -14.38
CA ASN A 106 22.09 5.42 -12.99
C ASN A 106 23.43 6.17 -12.98
N PHE A 107 23.44 7.36 -12.38
CA PHE A 107 24.67 8.06 -12.03
C PHE A 107 24.96 7.80 -10.56
N TYR A 108 26.07 7.12 -10.27
CA TYR A 108 26.61 7.01 -8.92
C TYR A 108 27.71 8.07 -8.75
N MET A 109 27.73 8.72 -7.58
CA MET A 109 28.84 9.58 -7.12
C MET A 109 29.93 8.75 -6.46
#